data_AF-A0A759Q339-F1
#
_entry.id   AF-A0A759Q339-F1
#
_cell.length_a   1.000
_cell.length_b   1.000
_cell.length_c   1.000
_cell.angle_alpha   90.00
_cell.angle_beta   90.00
_cell.angle_gamma   90.00
#
_symmetry.space_group_name_H-M   'P 1'
#
loop_
_entity.id
_entity.type
_entity.pdbx_description
1 polymer ?
#
loop_
_entity_poly.entity_id
_entity_poly.type
_entity_poly.pdbx_seq_one_letter_code
_entity_poly.pdbx_strand_id
1 'polypeptide(L)' 'MTSFLHAYFTRLHCQPLGVPTVEALRTLHLAHNCAIPFENLDVLLPREIQLDETALEEKLLYARRGGYCF' A
#
# COMPACT_ATOMS: atom_id res chain seq x y z
N MET A 1 -10.86 6.85 -12.17
CA MET A 1 -9.90 6.26 -11.22
C MET A 1 -10.60 6.20 -9.87
N THR A 2 -10.57 5.07 -9.15
CA THR A 2 -11.28 4.92 -7.86
C THR A 2 -10.61 5.76 -6.77
N SER A 3 -11.33 6.01 -5.66
CA SER A 3 -10.77 6.67 -4.46
C SER A 3 -9.56 5.92 -3.94
N PHE A 4 -9.65 4.58 -3.84
CA PHE A 4 -8.55 3.71 -3.46
C PHE A 4 -7.31 3.92 -4.32
N LEU A 5 -7.44 3.89 -5.66
CA LEU A 5 -6.29 4.08 -6.56
C LEU A 5 -5.65 5.46 -6.39
N HIS A 6 -6.45 6.49 -6.18
CA HIS A 6 -5.93 7.83 -5.91
C HIS A 6 -5.14 7.90 -4.60
N ALA A 7 -5.69 7.35 -3.52
CA ALA A 7 -5.01 7.27 -2.22
C ALA A 7 -3.72 6.42 -2.30
N TYR A 8 -3.75 5.31 -3.04
CA TYR A 8 -2.61 4.43 -3.21
C TYR A 8 -1.48 5.12 -3.98
N PHE A 9 -1.75 5.71 -5.16
CA PHE A 9 -0.74 6.47 -5.90
C PHE A 9 -0.16 7.63 -5.07
N THR A 10 -1.00 8.31 -4.28
CA THR A 10 -0.57 9.34 -3.33
C THR A 10 0.35 8.77 -2.23
N ARG A 11 0.00 7.61 -1.66
CA ARG A 11 0.82 6.92 -0.65
C ARG A 11 2.20 6.53 -1.19
N LEU A 12 2.26 6.18 -2.48
CA LEU A 12 3.47 5.78 -3.19
C LEU A 12 4.30 6.94 -3.74
N HIS A 13 3.81 8.18 -3.68
CA HIS A 13 4.41 9.34 -4.36
C HIS A 13 4.62 9.09 -5.87
N CYS A 14 3.68 8.36 -6.48
CA CYS A 14 3.75 7.91 -7.88
C CYS A 14 2.64 8.57 -8.70
N GLN A 15 2.94 8.92 -9.96
CA GLN A 15 1.91 9.41 -10.87
C GLN A 15 0.95 8.28 -11.23
N PRO A 16 -0.35 8.58 -11.44
CA PRO A 16 -1.32 7.58 -11.89
C PRO A 16 -0.87 6.84 -13.15
N LEU A 17 -0.83 5.51 -13.07
CA LEU A 17 -0.50 4.64 -14.21
C LEU A 17 -1.81 4.23 -14.90
N GLY A 18 -2.08 4.80 -16.08
CA GLY A 18 -3.37 4.67 -16.77
C GLY A 18 -3.55 3.40 -17.61
N VAL A 19 -2.47 2.68 -17.93
CA VAL A 19 -2.51 1.48 -18.79
C VAL A 19 -1.74 0.33 -18.13
N PRO A 20 -2.31 -0.89 -18.02
CA PRO A 20 -1.66 -2.03 -17.38
C PRO A 20 -0.62 -2.68 -18.30
N THR A 21 0.55 -2.06 -18.43
CA THR A 21 1.72 -2.63 -19.15
C THR A 21 2.75 -3.22 -18.19
N VAL A 22 3.73 -3.97 -18.72
CA VAL A 22 4.84 -4.50 -17.92
C VAL A 22 5.69 -3.37 -17.32
N GLU A 23 5.86 -2.26 -18.05
CA GLU A 23 6.56 -1.07 -17.61
C GLU A 23 5.83 -0.38 -16.46
N ALA A 24 4.49 -0.29 -16.56
CA ALA A 24 3.66 0.21 -15.47
C ALA A 24 3.79 -0.68 -14.22
N LEU A 25 3.76 -2.01 -14.37
CA LEU A 25 3.94 -2.94 -13.25
C LEU A 25 5.31 -2.77 -12.57
N ARG A 26 6.40 -2.69 -13.34
CA ARG A 26 7.75 -2.47 -12.80
C ARG A 26 7.85 -1.17 -12.01
N THR A 27 7.27 -0.10 -12.56
CA THR A 27 7.23 1.22 -11.91
C THR A 27 6.45 1.17 -10.60
N LEU A 28 5.26 0.56 -10.62
CA LEU A 28 4.40 0.42 -9.44
C LEU A 28 5.09 -0.42 -8.35
N HIS A 29 5.69 -1.55 -8.74
CA HIS A 29 6.33 -2.47 -7.81
C HIS A 29 7.51 -1.80 -7.10
N LEU A 30 8.35 -1.05 -7.83
CA LEU A 30 9.45 -0.28 -7.24
C LEU A 30 8.91 0.79 -6.28
N ALA A 31 7.94 1.59 -6.72
CA ALA A 31 7.36 2.66 -5.91
C ALA A 31 6.73 2.11 -4.59
N HIS A 32 6.06 0.97 -4.66
CA HIS A 32 5.52 0.28 -3.48
C HIS A 32 6.62 -0.06 -2.47
N ASN A 33 7.67 -0.75 -2.91
CA ASN A 33 8.76 -1.19 -2.04
C ASN A 33 9.55 -0.02 -1.44
N CYS A 34 9.62 1.12 -2.14
CA CYS A 34 10.27 2.32 -1.62
C CYS A 34 9.40 3.09 -0.60
N ALA A 35 8.08 2.96 -0.67
CA ALA A 35 7.17 3.78 0.11
C ALA A 35 6.54 3.05 1.30
N ILE A 36 6.21 1.76 1.18
CA ILE A 36 5.49 0.97 2.20
C ILE A 36 6.49 -0.01 2.83
N PRO A 37 6.83 0.16 4.13
CA PRO A 37 7.82 -0.68 4.76
C PRO A 37 7.27 -2.08 5.07
N PHE A 38 8.16 -3.08 5.03
CA PHE A 38 7.87 -4.40 5.58
C PHE A 38 8.09 -4.39 7.10
N GLU A 39 7.05 -4.67 7.88
CA GLU A 39 7.07 -4.57 9.35
C GLU A 39 6.04 -5.47 10.05
N ASN A 40 6.28 -5.76 11.33
CA ASN A 40 5.43 -6.62 12.18
C ASN A 40 5.08 -5.96 13.53
N LEU A 41 4.99 -4.63 13.59
CA LEU A 41 4.76 -3.87 14.82
C LEU A 41 3.43 -4.21 15.49
N ASP A 42 2.38 -4.52 14.71
CA ASP A 42 1.10 -4.94 15.28
C ASP A 42 1.19 -6.27 16.02
N VAL A 43 2.03 -7.20 15.54
CA VAL A 43 2.29 -8.48 16.21
C VAL A 43 2.99 -8.24 17.55
N LEU A 44 3.94 -7.30 17.59
CA LEU A 44 4.64 -6.92 18.82
C LEU A 44 3.74 -6.16 19.81
N LEU A 45 2.73 -5.45 19.33
CA LEU A 45 1.78 -4.64 20.13
C LEU A 45 0.46 -5.38 20.44
N PRO A 46 0.50 -6.72 20.51
CA PRO A 46 -0.64 -7.64 20.39
C PRO A 46 -1.92 -7.09 19.74
N ARG A 47 -1.81 -6.45 18.58
CA ARG A 47 -2.95 -5.97 17.79
C ARG A 47 -3.37 -7.02 16.78
N GLU A 48 -4.67 -7.14 16.58
CA GLU A 48 -5.26 -8.02 15.58
C GLU A 48 -4.85 -7.59 14.16
N ILE A 49 -4.52 -8.56 13.30
CA ILE A 49 -4.21 -8.32 11.89
C ILE A 49 -5.50 -8.45 11.08
N GLN A 50 -6.06 -7.31 10.70
CA GLN A 50 -7.24 -7.21 9.85
C GLN A 50 -6.82 -7.21 8.37
N LEU A 51 -7.48 -8.05 7.56
CA LEU A 51 -7.18 -8.22 6.13
C LEU A 51 -8.37 -7.84 5.22
N ASP A 52 -9.44 -7.25 5.78
CA ASP A 52 -10.51 -6.70 4.96
C ASP A 52 -10.05 -5.42 4.23
N GLU A 53 -10.71 -5.11 3.11
CA GLU A 53 -10.32 -4.01 2.23
C GLU A 53 -10.26 -2.66 2.97
N THR A 54 -11.20 -2.40 3.88
CA THR A 54 -11.30 -1.11 4.58
C THR A 54 -10.16 -0.97 5.59
N ALA A 55 -9.90 -2.01 6.38
CA ALA A 55 -8.82 -1.99 7.36
C ALA A 55 -7.43 -1.88 6.70
N LEU A 56 -7.22 -2.56 5.57
CA LEU A 56 -5.98 -2.45 4.80
C LEU A 56 -5.78 -1.04 4.23
N GLU A 57 -6.84 -0.43 3.68
CA GLU A 57 -6.79 0.94 3.17
C GLU A 57 -6.42 1.93 4.30
N GLU A 58 -7.10 1.83 5.43
CA GLU A 58 -6.87 2.69 6.59
C GLU A 58 -5.45 2.56 7.13
N LYS A 59 -4.97 1.33 7.30
CA LYS A 59 -3.62 1.06 7.83
C LYS A 59 -2.53 1.51 6.86
N LEU A 60 -2.58 1.04 5.61
CA LEU A 60 -1.47 1.22 4.68
C LEU A 60 -1.45 2.60 4.04
N LEU A 61 -2.63 3.15 3.71
CA LEU A 61 -2.73 4.40 2.94
C LEU A 61 -2.86 5.61 3.86
N TYR A 62 -3.86 5.64 4.73
CA TYR A 62 -4.19 6.83 5.53
C TYR A 62 -3.32 6.95 6.79
N ALA A 63 -3.16 5.86 7.56
CA ALA A 63 -2.26 5.81 8.71
C ALA A 63 -0.76 5.69 8.31
N ARG A 64 -0.48 5.54 7.01
CA ARG A 64 0.86 5.45 6.41
C ARG A 64 1.78 4.39 7.03
N ARG A 65 1.19 3.28 7.49
CA ARG A 65 1.96 2.17 8.07
C ARG A 65 2.44 1.18 7.01
N GLY A 66 3.15 0.15 7.47
CA GLY A 66 3.55 -0.99 6.68
C GLY A 66 2.75 -2.23 7.03
N GLY A 67 3.31 -3.39 6.68
CA GLY A 67 2.78 -4.69 7.02
C GLY A 67 3.75 -5.78 6.59
N TYR A 68 3.31 -7.02 6.68
CA TYR A 68 4.04 -8.16 6.14
C TYR A 68 3.36 -8.70 4.87
N CYS A 69 3.56 -9.97 4.54
CA CYS A 69 3.19 -10.51 3.23
C CYS A 69 1.68 -10.63 2.92
N PHE A 70 0.81 -10.44 3.91
CA PHE A 70 -0.65 -10.47 3.76
C PHE A 70 -1.20 -9.04 3.91
#